data_AF-A0A349CIU6-F1
#
_entry.id   AF-A0A349CIU6-F1
#
_cell.length_a   1.000
_cell.length_b   1.000
_cell.length_c   1.000
_cell.angle_alpha   90.00
_cell.angle_beta   90.00
_cell.angle_gamma   90.00
#
_symmetry.space_group_name_H-M   'P 1'
#
loop_
_entity.id
_entity.type
_entity.pdbx_description
1 polymer ?
#
loop_
_entity_poly.entity_id
_entity_poly.type
_entity_poly.pdbx_seq_one_letter_code
_entity_poly.pdbx_strand_id
1 'polypeptide(L)' 'MSQGRLYNYDGELIAEVDYKYFNGISQNWWGELTLSEYKRISEGNGYIIELEDGRVGRCSLKKKV' A
#
# COMPACT_ATOMS: atom_id res chain seq x y z
N MET A 1 12.35 -1.28 7.23
CA MET A 1 10.99 -1.53 6.69
C MET A 1 10.17 -0.38 7.21
N SER A 2 9.39 0.26 6.34
CA SER A 2 8.57 1.40 6.74
C SER A 2 7.16 0.92 6.94
N GLN A 3 6.52 1.31 8.03
CA GLN A 3 5.11 1.02 8.23
C GLN A 3 4.26 2.00 7.42
N GLY A 4 3.11 1.51 7.02
CA GLY A 4 2.10 2.27 6.34
C GLY A 4 0.73 1.75 6.68
N ARG A 5 -0.27 2.50 6.23
CA ARG A 5 -1.67 2.18 6.37
C ARG A 5 -2.28 2.07 4.99
N LEU A 6 -3.04 1.00 4.78
CA LEU A 6 -3.77 0.77 3.55
C LEU A 6 -5.23 1.07 3.78
N TYR A 7 -5.79 1.91 2.93
CA TYR A 7 -7.18 2.31 2.93
C TYR A 7 -7.88 1.85 1.64
N ASN A 8 -9.18 1.61 1.72
CA ASN A 8 -10.00 1.39 0.53
C ASN A 8 -10.30 2.73 -0.18
N TYR A 9 -11.00 2.66 -1.31
CA TYR A 9 -11.40 3.84 -2.05
C TYR A 9 -12.38 4.74 -1.26
N ASP A 10 -13.17 4.14 -0.36
CA ASP A 10 -14.10 4.84 0.56
C ASP A 10 -13.39 5.53 1.74
N GLY A 11 -12.07 5.36 1.90
CA GLY A 11 -11.27 5.95 2.98
C GLY A 11 -11.27 5.15 4.29
N GLU A 12 -11.83 3.94 4.31
CA GLU A 12 -11.77 3.04 5.45
C GLU A 12 -10.41 2.35 5.54
N LEU A 13 -9.85 2.31 6.75
CA LEU A 13 -8.61 1.60 7.03
C LEU A 13 -8.82 0.09 6.85
N ILE A 14 -8.17 -0.49 5.85
CA ILE A 14 -8.20 -1.92 5.59
C ILE A 14 -7.29 -2.63 6.56
N ALA A 15 -6.01 -2.24 6.60
CA ALA A 15 -4.98 -2.90 7.39
C ALA A 15 -3.72 -2.05 7.48
N GLU A 16 -2.91 -2.34 8.49
CA GLU A 16 -1.52 -1.89 8.56
C GLU A 16 -0.65 -2.74 7.63
N VAL A 17 0.30 -2.07 7.00
CA VAL A 17 1.15 -2.66 5.96
C VAL A 17 2.61 -2.33 6.20
N ASP A 18 3.44 -3.35 6.10
CA ASP A 18 4.88 -3.22 6.01
C ASP A 18 5.25 -2.95 4.55
N TYR A 19 5.73 -1.74 4.30
CA TYR A 19 6.10 -1.27 2.99
C TYR A 19 7.62 -1.22 2.83
N LYS A 20 8.07 -1.75 1.70
CA LYS A 20 9.44 -1.68 1.23
C LYS A 20 9.48 -0.89 -0.08
N TYR A 21 9.91 0.36 0.03
CA TYR A 21 10.10 1.26 -1.11
C TYR A 21 11.18 0.71 -2.04
N PHE A 22 10.84 0.50 -3.31
CA PHE A 22 11.82 0.30 -4.36
C PHE A 22 11.91 1.60 -5.17
N ASN A 23 13.14 2.01 -5.49
CA ASN A 23 13.44 3.32 -6.05
C ASN A 23 12.66 3.57 -7.36
N GLY A 24 11.57 4.34 -7.26
CA GLY A 24 10.86 4.91 -8.40
C GLY A 24 11.12 6.41 -8.48
N ILE A 25 11.01 6.95 -9.70
CA ILE A 25 11.03 8.39 -9.98
C ILE A 25 9.94 9.05 -9.11
N SER A 26 10.21 10.23 -8.52
CA SER A 26 9.40 10.88 -7.47
C SER A 26 7.88 10.99 -7.67
N GLN A 27 7.34 10.69 -8.86
CA GLN A 27 5.92 10.68 -9.16
C GLN A 27 5.30 9.28 -9.32
N ASN A 28 6.10 8.24 -9.54
CA ASN A 28 5.65 6.85 -9.71
C ASN A 28 6.61 5.92 -8.96
N TRP A 29 6.29 5.69 -7.69
CA TRP A 29 6.99 4.71 -6.87
C TRP A 29 6.27 3.38 -6.87
N TRP A 30 7.06 2.32 -6.74
CA TRP A 30 6.56 0.98 -6.55
C TRP A 30 7.30 0.35 -5.39
N GLY A 31 6.70 -0.67 -4.79
CA GLY A 31 7.22 -1.26 -3.57
C GLY A 31 6.73 -2.68 -3.40
N GLU A 32 7.37 -3.39 -2.49
CA GLU A 32 6.75 -4.58 -1.90
C GLU A 32 5.94 -4.13 -0.70
N LEU A 33 4.72 -4.66 -0.60
CA LEU A 33 3.81 -4.41 0.49
C LEU A 33 3.44 -5.75 1.10
N THR A 34 3.59 -5.86 2.41
CA THR A 34 3.16 -7.01 3.19
C THR A 34 2.12 -6.53 4.19
N LEU A 35 0.98 -7.22 4.27
CA LEU A 35 0.01 -6.92 5.31
C LEU A 35 0.53 -7.43 6.64
N SER A 36 0.50 -6.58 7.67
CA SER A 36 0.87 -7.00 9.02
C SER A 36 -0.17 -8.01 9.58
N GLU A 37 -1.41 -7.95 9.07
CA GLU A 37 -2.48 -8.88 9.39
C GLU A 37 -2.96 -9.64 8.14
N TYR A 38 -3.26 -10.94 8.28
CA TYR A 38 -3.82 -11.71 7.17
C TYR A 38 -5.24 -11.24 6.85
N LYS A 39 -5.37 -10.43 5.79
CA LYS A 39 -6.65 -9.93 5.32
C LYS A 39 -6.83 -10.18 3.83
N ARG A 40 -8.04 -10.57 3.46
CA ARG A 40 -8.40 -10.82 2.07
C ARG A 40 -8.66 -9.48 1.39
N ILE A 41 -7.71 -9.03 0.57
CA ILE A 41 -7.87 -7.83 -0.25
C ILE A 41 -8.19 -8.24 -1.68
N SER A 42 -9.07 -7.49 -2.35
CA SER A 42 -9.41 -7.75 -3.75
C SER A 42 -8.30 -7.24 -4.67
N GLU A 43 -7.76 -8.12 -5.51
CA GLU A 43 -6.77 -7.74 -6.51
C GLU A 43 -7.38 -6.79 -7.55
N GLY A 44 -6.63 -5.77 -7.99
CA GLY A 44 -7.05 -4.86 -9.06
C GLY A 44 -7.92 -3.67 -8.65
N ASN A 45 -8.37 -3.58 -7.40
CA ASN A 45 -8.99 -2.36 -6.88
C ASN A 45 -7.95 -1.25 -6.66
N GLY A 46 -8.40 0.01 -6.79
CA GLY A 46 -7.61 1.17 -6.41
C GLY A 46 -7.61 1.32 -4.89
N TYR A 47 -6.44 1.26 -4.29
CA TYR A 47 -6.23 1.46 -2.85
C TYR A 47 -5.52 2.79 -2.62
N ILE A 48 -5.65 3.30 -1.40
CA ILE A 48 -4.89 4.45 -0.93
C ILE A 48 -3.89 3.94 0.08
N ILE A 49 -2.61 4.23 -0.13
CA ILE A 49 -1.54 3.91 0.81
C ILE A 49 -1.04 5.20 1.45
N GLU A 50 -0.92 5.19 2.77
CA GLU A 50 -0.29 6.23 3.57
C GLU A 50 0.95 5.64 4.21
N LEU A 51 2.10 6.26 3.98
CA LEU A 51 3.37 5.86 4.59
C LEU A 51 3.66 6.75 5.81
N GLU A 52 4.42 6.24 6.77
CA GLU A 52 4.82 6.99 7.98
C GLU A 52 5.54 8.32 7.68
N ASP A 53 6.21 8.43 6.52
CA ASP A 53 6.85 9.66 6.00
C ASP A 53 5.83 10.75 5.58
N GLY A 54 4.53 10.51 5.73
CA GLY A 54 3.45 11.43 5.33
C GLY A 54 3.10 11.37 3.84
N ARG A 55 3.68 10.42 3.10
CA ARG A 55 3.36 10.22 1.67
C ARG A 55 2.06 9.46 1.54
N VAL A 56 1.12 10.04 0.79
CA VAL A 56 -0.15 9.40 0.44
C VAL A 56 -0.23 9.25 -1.07
N GLY A 57 -0.56 8.05 -1.54
CA GLY A 57 -0.68 7.75 -2.96
C GLY A 57 -1.79 6.76 -3.25
N ARG A 58 -2.36 6.85 -4.44
CA ARG A 58 -3.24 5.80 -4.98
C ARG A 58 -2.38 4.72 -5.60
N CYS A 59 -2.63 3.46 -5.25
CA CYS A 59 -1.89 2.31 -5.77
C CYS A 59 -2.84 1.17 -6.12
N SER A 60 -2.40 0.32 -7.05
CA SER A 60 -3.07 -0.94 -7.37
C SER A 60 -2.27 -2.08 -6.79
N LEU A 61 -2.90 -2.90 -5.96
CA LEU A 61 -2.26 -4.08 -5.39
C LEU A 61 -2.37 -5.24 -6.38
N LYS A 62 -1.23 -5.89 -6.63
CA LYS A 62 -1.14 -7.12 -7.40
C LYS A 62 -0.50 -8.18 -6.52
N LYS A 63 -1.12 -9.35 -6.40
CA LYS A 63 -0.52 -10.46 -5.68
C LYS A 63 0.76 -10.90 -6.39
N LYS A 64 1.82 -11.11 -5.63
CA LYS A 64 3.04 -11.75 -6.12
C LYS A 64 2.73 -13.24 -6.32
N VAL A 65 2.72 -13.69 -7.58
CA VAL A 65 2.62 -15.09 -8.01
C VAL A 65 4.01 -15.69 -8.04
#